data_AF-V6KGJ0-F1
#
_entry.id   AF-V6KGJ0-F1
#
_cell.length_a   1.000
_cell.length_b   1.000
_cell.length_c   1.000
_cell.angle_alpha   90.00
_cell.angle_beta   90.00
_cell.angle_gamma   90.00
#
_symmetry.space_group_name_H-M   'P 1'
#
loop_
_entity.id
_entity.type
_entity.pdbx_description
1 polymer ?
#
loop_
_entity_poly.entity_id
_entity_poly.type
_entity_poly.pdbx_seq_one_letter_code
_entity_poly.pdbx_strand_id
1 'polypeptide(L)'
;MSDLRLEGTIFEDLKRTFSTIADRMDTARRTLRNTDGSVVGPPDLVNDVHAFADDWGYGIKQLGKHNQNAIKMINNIGSSFGQLDQQLAESMKAPKSGGVGKSGKSGKKEG
;
A
#
# COMPACT_ATOMS: atom_id res chain seq x y z
N MET A 1 -6.60 -0.81 22.09
CA MET A 1 -6.69 -0.74 20.62
C MET A 1 -5.48 -0.01 20.05
N SER A 2 -4.29 -0.55 20.29
CA SER A 2 -3.02 0.08 19.86
C SER A 2 -2.49 -0.51 18.56
N ASP A 3 -3.04 -1.66 18.15
CA ASP A 3 -2.54 -2.50 17.05
C ASP A 3 -2.90 -1.90 15.67
N LEU A 4 -4.17 -1.51 15.46
CA LEU A 4 -4.63 -0.89 14.21
C LEU A 4 -3.99 0.48 13.89
N ARG A 5 -3.42 1.17 14.90
CA ARG A 5 -2.78 2.48 14.71
C ARG A 5 -1.32 2.36 14.27
N LEU A 6 -0.62 1.29 14.63
CA LEU A 6 0.70 0.96 14.12
C LEU A 6 0.65 0.66 12.62
N GLU A 7 -0.42 0.00 12.17
CA GLU A 7 -0.67 -0.37 10.78
C GLU A 7 -0.69 0.85 9.83
N GLY A 8 -1.36 1.95 10.24
CA GLY A 8 -1.48 3.16 9.41
C GLY A 8 -0.14 3.84 9.14
N THR A 9 0.72 3.96 10.16
CA THR A 9 2.06 4.56 10.00
C THR A 9 2.97 3.69 9.15
N ILE A 10 2.91 2.37 9.31
CA ILE A 10 3.73 1.43 8.54
C ILE A 10 3.33 1.45 7.06
N PHE A 11 2.03 1.50 6.74
CA PHE A 11 1.59 1.58 5.35
C PHE A 11 2.00 2.89 4.68
N GLU A 12 1.95 4.02 5.38
CA GLU A 12 2.41 5.30 4.84
C GLU A 12 3.92 5.33 4.60
N ASP A 13 4.71 4.79 5.52
CA ASP A 13 6.18 4.68 5.34
C ASP A 13 6.54 3.75 4.17
N LEU A 14 5.81 2.64 4.02
CA LEU A 14 6.01 1.70 2.92
C LEU A 14 5.62 2.32 1.57
N LYS A 15 4.50 3.04 1.50
CA LYS A 15 4.09 3.82 0.31
C LYS A 15 5.14 4.86 -0.05
N ARG A 16 5.64 5.61 0.94
CA ARG A 16 6.68 6.63 0.76
C ARG A 16 7.99 6.05 0.25
N THR A 17 8.37 4.89 0.74
CA THR A 17 9.57 4.19 0.28
C THR A 17 9.42 3.75 -1.18
N PHE A 18 8.30 3.10 -1.51
CA PHE A 18 8.05 2.65 -2.88
C PHE A 18 7.85 3.79 -3.88
N SER A 19 7.27 4.93 -3.45
CA SER A 19 7.09 6.09 -4.32
C SER A 19 8.41 6.80 -4.63
N THR A 20 9.35 6.84 -3.68
CA THR A 20 10.59 7.63 -3.84
C THR A 20 11.75 6.86 -4.44
N ILE A 21 11.77 5.53 -4.39
CA ILE A 21 12.93 4.73 -4.86
C ILE A 21 13.12 4.83 -6.39
N ALA A 22 12.03 4.87 -7.16
CA ALA A 22 12.10 5.03 -8.62
C ALA A 22 12.67 6.40 -9.00
N ASP A 23 12.24 7.46 -8.32
CA ASP A 23 12.72 8.84 -8.56
C ASP A 23 14.20 9.00 -8.20
N ARG A 24 14.63 8.40 -7.08
CA ARG A 24 16.04 8.41 -6.66
C ARG A 24 16.93 7.67 -7.67
N MET A 25 16.47 6.53 -8.17
CA MET A 25 17.21 5.79 -9.20
C MET A 25 17.21 6.52 -10.55
N ASP A 26 16.11 7.14 -10.97
CA ASP A 26 16.07 7.95 -12.20
C ASP A 26 17.01 9.16 -12.11
N THR A 27 17.08 9.79 -10.94
CA THR A 27 18.04 10.89 -10.68
C THR A 27 19.47 10.41 -10.88
N ALA A 28 19.86 9.27 -10.29
CA ALA A 28 21.19 8.71 -10.46
C ALA A 28 21.50 8.36 -11.93
N ARG A 29 20.53 7.78 -12.65
CA ARG A 29 20.64 7.47 -14.08
C ARG A 29 20.84 8.72 -14.94
N ARG A 30 20.11 9.80 -14.67
CA ARG A 30 20.30 11.10 -15.34
C ARG A 30 21.68 11.69 -15.06
N THR A 31 22.16 11.58 -13.83
CA THR A 31 23.53 12.03 -13.48
C THR A 31 24.57 11.26 -14.28
N LEU A 32 24.48 9.92 -14.37
CA LEU A 32 25.41 9.14 -15.19
C LEU A 32 25.35 9.53 -16.67
N ARG A 33 24.14 9.67 -17.24
CA ARG A 33 23.96 10.02 -18.65
C ARG A 33 24.48 11.41 -19.02
N ASN A 34 24.41 12.36 -18.09
CA ASN A 34 24.79 13.75 -18.32
C ASN A 34 26.23 14.05 -17.85
N THR A 35 26.95 13.07 -17.34
CA THR A 35 28.35 13.24 -16.96
C THR A 35 29.17 13.46 -18.23
N ASP A 36 30.04 14.47 -18.22
CA ASP A 36 30.88 14.80 -19.36
C ASP A 36 31.73 13.57 -19.78
N GLY A 37 31.59 13.15 -21.03
CA GLY A 37 32.34 12.03 -21.61
C GLY A 37 33.87 12.22 -21.51
N SER A 38 34.32 13.48 -21.39
CA SER A 38 35.75 13.82 -21.30
C SER A 38 36.43 13.28 -20.03
N VAL A 39 35.68 13.02 -18.95
CA VAL A 39 36.21 12.46 -17.68
C VAL A 39 36.15 10.93 -17.61
N VAL A 40 35.42 10.26 -18.51
CA VAL A 40 35.25 8.79 -18.52
C VAL A 40 36.23 8.07 -19.47
N GLY A 41 37.08 8.77 -20.21
CA GLY A 41 38.18 8.16 -20.98
C GLY A 41 37.86 7.94 -22.47
N PRO A 42 38.35 6.84 -23.10
CA PRO A 42 38.21 6.62 -24.54
C PRO A 42 36.76 6.71 -25.03
N PRO A 43 36.51 7.17 -26.28
CA PRO A 43 35.15 7.39 -26.81
C PRO A 43 34.21 6.19 -26.69
N ASP A 44 34.74 4.97 -26.78
CA ASP A 44 33.96 3.73 -26.66
C ASP A 44 33.38 3.54 -25.26
N LEU A 45 34.11 3.94 -24.22
CA LEU A 45 33.66 3.85 -22.84
C LEU A 45 32.52 4.84 -22.54
N VAL A 46 32.53 6.01 -23.19
CA VAL A 46 31.42 6.98 -23.12
C VAL A 46 30.14 6.40 -23.73
N ASN A 47 30.26 5.74 -24.88
CA ASN A 47 29.13 5.08 -25.54
C ASN A 47 28.55 3.95 -24.67
N ASP A 48 29.41 3.16 -24.04
CA ASP A 48 28.99 2.09 -23.13
C ASP A 48 28.25 2.64 -21.90
N VAL A 49 28.72 3.75 -21.32
CA VAL A 49 28.04 4.43 -20.20
C VAL A 49 26.66 4.96 -20.62
N HIS A 50 26.55 5.51 -21.83
CA HIS A 50 25.26 5.97 -22.36
C HIS A 50 24.29 4.82 -22.61
N ALA A 51 24.75 3.72 -23.21
CA ALA A 51 23.94 2.52 -23.44
C ALA A 51 23.49 1.90 -22.12
N PHE A 52 24.40 1.77 -21.16
CA PHE A 52 24.08 1.34 -19.80
C PHE A 52 23.03 2.25 -19.15
N ALA A 53 23.16 3.56 -19.28
CA ALA A 53 22.18 4.50 -18.73
C ALA A 53 20.79 4.34 -19.37
N ASP A 54 20.69 3.93 -20.63
CA ASP A 54 19.41 3.70 -21.31
C ASP A 54 18.75 2.39 -20.88
N ASP A 55 19.51 1.29 -20.80
CA ASP A 55 19.03 0.01 -20.26
C ASP A 55 18.62 0.15 -18.79
N TRP A 56 19.41 0.89 -18.02
CA TRP A 56 19.08 1.19 -16.63
C TRP A 56 17.78 2.01 -16.53
N GLY A 57 17.57 2.96 -17.44
CA GLY A 57 16.30 3.70 -17.56
C GLY A 57 15.09 2.80 -17.80
N TYR A 58 15.23 1.77 -18.63
CA TYR A 58 14.17 0.77 -18.82
C TYR A 58 13.89 0.00 -17.51
N GLY A 59 14.93 -0.47 -16.82
CA GLY A 59 14.78 -1.16 -15.53
C GLY A 59 14.07 -0.30 -14.48
N ILE A 60 14.44 0.97 -14.36
CA ILE A 60 13.81 1.94 -13.43
C ILE A 60 12.34 2.13 -13.77
N LYS A 61 11.98 2.21 -15.05
CA LYS A 61 10.58 2.32 -15.48
C LYS A 61 9.76 1.10 -15.04
N GLN A 62 10.31 -0.10 -15.15
CA GLN A 62 9.64 -1.32 -14.71
C GLN A 62 9.52 -1.38 -13.19
N LEU A 63 10.57 -1.00 -12.46
CA LEU A 63 10.55 -0.88 -11.00
C LEU A 63 9.47 0.11 -10.52
N GLY A 64 9.35 1.27 -11.18
CA GLY A 64 8.30 2.25 -10.92
C GLY A 64 6.89 1.68 -11.09
N LYS A 65 6.64 0.90 -12.15
CA LYS A 65 5.33 0.23 -12.35
C LYS A 65 5.04 -0.78 -11.24
N HIS A 66 6.01 -1.61 -10.86
CA HIS A 66 5.84 -2.59 -9.78
C HIS A 66 5.56 -1.91 -8.45
N ASN A 67 6.26 -0.83 -8.14
CA ASN A 67 6.04 -0.04 -6.93
C ASN A 67 4.65 0.60 -6.89
N GLN A 68 4.16 1.15 -8.02
CA GLN A 68 2.79 1.65 -8.11
C GLN A 68 1.75 0.56 -7.86
N ASN A 69 1.98 -0.65 -8.37
CA ASN A 69 1.10 -1.78 -8.10
C ASN A 69 1.14 -2.20 -6.63
N ALA A 70 2.31 -2.22 -6.00
CA ALA A 70 2.44 -2.48 -4.57
C ALA A 70 1.69 -1.43 -3.73
N ILE A 71 1.81 -0.14 -4.06
CA ILE A 71 1.06 0.96 -3.42
C ILE A 71 -0.46 0.75 -3.55
N LYS A 72 -0.94 0.35 -4.73
CA LYS A 72 -2.37 0.03 -4.92
C LYS A 72 -2.81 -1.12 -4.02
N MET A 73 -2.01 -2.17 -3.92
CA MET A 73 -2.32 -3.31 -3.06
C MET A 73 -2.34 -2.92 -1.58
N ILE A 74 -1.38 -2.10 -1.13
CA ILE A 74 -1.36 -1.53 0.22
C ILE A 74 -2.63 -0.71 0.50
N ASN A 75 -3.05 0.15 -0.44
CA ASN A 75 -4.30 0.91 -0.30
C ASN A 75 -5.53 0.00 -0.18
N ASN A 76 -5.58 -1.08 -0.96
CA ASN A 76 -6.67 -2.05 -0.90
C ASN A 76 -6.72 -2.74 0.47
N ILE A 77 -5.57 -3.16 1.00
CA ILE A 77 -5.46 -3.75 2.35
C ILE A 77 -5.98 -2.77 3.39
N GLY A 78 -5.51 -1.52 3.39
CA GLY A 78 -5.96 -0.50 4.33
C GLY A 78 -7.48 -0.25 4.25
N SER A 79 -8.05 -0.22 3.04
CA SER A 79 -9.50 -0.10 2.84
C SER A 79 -10.27 -1.29 3.40
N SER A 80 -9.83 -2.52 3.14
CA SER A 80 -10.46 -3.74 3.66
C SER A 80 -10.42 -3.81 5.18
N PHE A 81 -9.30 -3.45 5.81
CA PHE A 81 -9.22 -3.37 7.27
C PHE A 81 -10.17 -2.31 7.84
N GLY A 82 -10.25 -1.13 7.21
CA GLY A 82 -11.20 -0.09 7.62
C GLY A 82 -12.66 -0.54 7.53
N GLN A 83 -13.02 -1.26 6.47
CA GLN A 83 -14.36 -1.85 6.33
C GLN A 83 -14.66 -2.90 7.39
N LEU A 84 -13.72 -3.80 7.67
CA LEU A 84 -13.86 -4.82 8.72
C LEU A 84 -14.02 -4.19 10.11
N ASP A 85 -13.25 -3.15 10.41
CA ASP A 85 -13.35 -2.41 11.68
C ASP A 85 -14.72 -1.71 11.81
N GLN A 86 -15.21 -1.10 10.73
CA GLN A 86 -16.55 -0.51 10.71
C GLN A 86 -17.65 -1.55 10.92
N GLN A 87 -17.59 -2.70 10.21
CA GLN A 87 -18.55 -3.80 10.38
C GLN A 87 -18.53 -4.34 11.81
N LEU A 88 -17.34 -4.48 12.41
CA LEU A 88 -17.19 -4.90 13.81
C LEU A 88 -17.84 -3.89 14.75
N ALA A 89 -17.56 -2.60 14.59
CA ALA A 89 -18.14 -1.53 15.41
C ALA A 89 -19.67 -1.46 15.27
N GLU A 90 -20.22 -1.67 14.07
CA GLU A 90 -21.66 -1.74 13.82
C GLU A 90 -22.30 -2.96 14.49
N SER A 91 -21.66 -4.13 14.41
CA SER A 91 -22.15 -5.36 15.06
C SER A 91 -22.21 -5.24 16.59
N MET A 92 -21.31 -4.46 17.19
CA MET A 92 -21.28 -4.20 18.63
C MET A 92 -22.32 -3.17 19.08
N LYS A 93 -22.83 -2.34 18.18
CA LYS A 93 -23.91 -1.37 18.46
C LYS A 93 -25.30 -2.01 18.38
N ALA A 94 -25.43 -3.20 17.80
CA ALA A 94 -26.68 -3.94 17.81
C ALA A 94 -26.99 -4.39 19.26
N PRO A 95 -28.12 -3.96 19.86
CA PRO A 95 -28.42 -4.36 21.22
C PRO A 95 -28.64 -5.88 21.27
N LYS A 96 -28.02 -6.52 22.27
CA LYS A 96 -28.54 -7.76 22.83
C LYS A 96 -29.96 -7.47 23.33
N SER A 97 -30.97 -7.57 22.47
CA SER A 97 -32.36 -7.66 22.92
C SER A 97 -32.54 -9.03 23.54
N GLY A 98 -32.10 -9.12 24.80
CA GLY A 98 -32.36 -10.22 25.69
C GLY A 98 -33.86 -10.46 25.78
N GLY A 99 -34.21 -11.74 25.82
CA GLY A 99 -35.58 -12.20 26.00
C GLY A 99 -36.20 -11.57 27.24
N VAL A 100 -37.28 -10.81 27.03
CA VAL A 100 -38.24 -10.58 28.09
C VAL A 100 -39.14 -11.81 28.10
N GLY A 101 -38.83 -12.74 29.02
CA GLY A 101 -39.78 -13.75 29.43
C GLY A 101 -41.07 -13.06 29.87
N LYS A 102 -42.19 -13.43 29.26
CA LYS A 102 -43.50 -13.16 29.83
C LYS A 102 -44.05 -14.47 30.40
N SER A 103 -44.00 -14.52 31.72
CA SER A 103 -44.61 -15.51 32.58
C SER A 103 -46.09 -15.74 32.26
N GLY A 104 -46.47 -17.00 32.19
CA GLY A 104 -47.64 -17.61 32.85
C GLY A 104 -48.98 -16.87 32.97
N LYS A 105 -50.02 -17.61 32.55
CA LYS A 105 -51.34 -17.83 33.22
C LYS A 105 -52.56 -17.10 32.61
N SER A 106 -53.38 -17.87 31.88
CA SER A 106 -54.80 -18.17 32.14
C SER A 106 -55.29 -18.98 30.93
N GLY A 107 -55.77 -20.21 31.02
CA GLY A 107 -56.94 -20.63 31.76
C GLY A 107 -57.83 -21.39 30.78
N LYS A 108 -57.80 -22.72 30.88
CA LYS A 108 -58.67 -23.70 30.23
C LYS A 108 -60.15 -23.33 30.40
N LYS A 109 -60.95 -23.37 29.32
CA LYS A 109 -62.21 -24.14 29.28
C LYS A 109 -62.81 -24.22 27.87
N GLU A 110 -62.93 -25.47 27.44
CA GLU A 110 -63.91 -25.98 26.49
C GLU A 110 -65.34 -25.68 26.98
N GLY A 111 -66.28 -25.54 26.03
CA GLY A 111 -67.71 -25.41 26.27
C GLY A 111 -68.40 -24.55 25.25
#